data_AF-A0A645C476-F1
#
_entry.id   AF-A0A645C476-F1
#
_cell.length_a   1.000
_cell.length_b   1.000
_cell.length_c   1.000
_cell.angle_alpha   90.00
_cell.angle_beta   90.00
_cell.angle_gamma   90.00
#
_symmetry.space_group_name_H-M   'P 1'
#
loop_
_entity.id
_entity.type
_entity.pdbx_description
1 polymer ?
#
loop_
_entity_poly.entity_id
_entity_poly.type
_entity_poly.pdbx_seq_one_letter_code
_entity_poly.pdbx_strand_id
1 'polypeptide(L)'
;MEVATALKAKWDLDLKGGMVIGNPIPTEFEMDYDTITNAIETALKEAEENNIAGKKVTPFLLDKVKTITAGKSLESNIELVYNNAKIAAQIAKDLADINK
;
A
#
# COMPACT_ATOMS: atom_id res chain seq x y z
N MET A 1 -11.78 -17.38 -3.79
CA MET A 1 -10.45 -16.82 -4.10
C MET A 1 -9.38 -17.63 -3.39
N GLU A 2 -8.25 -17.90 -4.04
CA GLU A 2 -7.15 -18.68 -3.45
C GLU A 2 -6.60 -18.06 -2.16
N VAL A 3 -6.55 -16.72 -2.08
CA VAL A 3 -6.12 -15.99 -0.87
C VAL A 3 -6.98 -16.33 0.35
N ALA A 4 -8.29 -16.48 0.18
CA ALA A 4 -9.20 -16.83 1.28
C ALA A 4 -8.92 -18.26 1.78
N THR A 5 -8.70 -19.21 0.86
CA THR A 5 -8.31 -20.58 1.19
C THR A 5 -6.96 -20.64 1.90
N ALA A 6 -5.98 -19.85 1.47
CA ALA A 6 -4.67 -19.75 2.13
C ALA A 6 -4.78 -19.16 3.55
N LEU A 7 -5.61 -18.12 3.75
CA LEU A 7 -5.90 -17.57 5.09
C LEU A 7 -6.52 -18.63 6.00
N LYS A 8 -7.54 -19.35 5.51
CA LYS A 8 -8.21 -20.42 6.26
C LYS A 8 -7.22 -21.52 6.66
N ALA A 9 -6.44 -22.02 5.71
CA ALA A 9 -5.46 -23.07 5.96
C ALA A 9 -4.41 -22.63 6.99
N LYS A 10 -3.90 -21.39 6.90
CA LYS A 10 -2.95 -20.83 7.88
C LYS A 10 -3.51 -20.90 9.29
N TRP A 11 -4.75 -20.46 9.49
CA TRP A 11 -5.35 -20.39 10.83
C TRP A 11 -5.86 -21.75 11.33
N ASP A 12 -6.28 -22.65 10.45
CA ASP A 12 -6.62 -24.03 10.81
C ASP A 12 -5.40 -24.84 11.30
N LEU A 13 -4.23 -24.53 10.76
CA LEU A 13 -2.94 -25.09 11.19
C LEU A 13 -2.36 -24.39 12.44
N ASP A 14 -3.14 -23.53 13.09
CA ASP A 14 -2.77 -22.72 14.25
C ASP A 14 -1.55 -21.79 14.05
N LEU A 15 -1.20 -21.49 12.80
CA LEU A 15 -0.08 -20.60 12.48
C LEU A 15 -0.48 -19.15 12.78
N LYS A 16 -0.04 -18.61 13.92
CA LYS A 16 -0.34 -17.25 14.38
C LYS A 16 0.18 -16.16 13.42
N GLY A 17 -0.36 -14.94 13.58
CA GLY A 17 0.02 -13.76 12.80
C GLY A 17 -0.88 -13.49 11.58
N GLY A 18 -0.63 -12.36 10.92
CA GLY A 18 -1.35 -11.92 9.73
C GLY A 18 -0.71 -12.41 8.42
N MET A 19 -1.28 -11.96 7.30
CA MET A 19 -0.72 -12.13 5.95
C MET A 19 -0.81 -10.80 5.21
N VAL A 20 0.28 -10.38 4.57
CA VAL A 20 0.32 -9.19 3.71
C VAL A 20 0.02 -9.62 2.29
N ILE A 21 -1.00 -9.03 1.68
CA ILE A 21 -1.43 -9.32 0.32
C ILE A 21 -1.02 -8.14 -0.56
N GLY A 22 -0.03 -8.35 -1.42
CA GLY A 22 0.39 -7.34 -2.40
C GLY A 22 -0.65 -7.23 -3.50
N ASN A 23 -1.36 -6.11 -3.56
CA ASN A 23 -2.33 -5.81 -4.61
C ASN A 23 -1.78 -4.64 -5.45
N PRO A 24 -1.39 -4.86 -6.71
CA PRO A 24 -0.86 -3.79 -7.55
C PRO A 24 -1.93 -2.71 -7.78
N ILE A 25 -1.47 -1.48 -7.98
CA ILE A 25 -2.33 -0.40 -8.46
C ILE A 25 -2.82 -0.72 -9.88
N PRO A 26 -4.05 -0.36 -10.28
CA PRO A 26 -4.46 -0.47 -11.67
C PRO A 26 -3.54 0.35 -12.58
N THR A 27 -3.19 -0.20 -13.75
CA THR A 27 -2.19 0.36 -14.67
C THR A 27 -2.53 1.79 -15.11
N GLU A 28 -3.80 2.14 -15.22
CA GLU A 28 -4.25 3.49 -15.59
C GLU A 28 -3.94 4.57 -14.54
N PHE A 29 -3.68 4.17 -13.29
CA PHE A 29 -3.33 5.06 -12.18
C PHE A 29 -1.87 4.90 -11.74
N GLU A 30 -1.11 4.03 -12.40
CA GLU A 30 0.29 3.78 -12.12
C GLU A 30 1.13 5.01 -12.44
N MET A 31 2.08 5.32 -11.56
CA MET A 31 3.04 6.40 -11.80
C MET A 31 4.21 5.90 -12.62
N ASP A 32 4.76 6.77 -13.45
CA ASP A 32 6.05 6.54 -14.08
C ASP A 32 7.14 6.24 -13.02
N TYR A 33 7.88 5.16 -13.25
CA TYR A 33 8.85 4.62 -12.30
C TYR A 33 9.96 5.61 -11.96
N ASP A 34 10.55 6.24 -12.98
CA ASP A 34 11.65 7.19 -12.78
C ASP A 34 11.15 8.44 -12.05
N THR A 35 9.97 8.93 -12.42
CA THR A 35 9.33 10.09 -11.78
C THR A 35 9.11 9.87 -10.28
N ILE A 36 8.50 8.75 -9.89
CA ILE A 36 8.22 8.48 -8.47
C ILE A 36 9.49 8.17 -7.69
N THR A 37 10.44 7.44 -8.28
CA THR A 37 11.72 7.11 -7.64
C THR A 37 12.51 8.38 -7.34
N ASN A 38 12.66 9.28 -8.30
CA ASN A 38 13.35 10.55 -8.11
C ASN A 38 12.68 11.43 -7.03
N ALA A 39 11.34 11.43 -6.97
CA ALA A 39 10.61 12.16 -5.94
C ALA A 39 10.85 11.59 -4.53
N ILE A 40 10.90 10.26 -4.39
CA ILE A 40 11.19 9.58 -3.12
C ILE A 40 12.63 9.87 -2.67
N GLU A 41 13.61 9.73 -3.57
CA GLU A 41 15.02 9.99 -3.25
C GLU A 41 15.24 11.44 -2.81
N THR A 42 14.62 12.39 -3.50
CA THR A 42 14.66 13.81 -3.12
C THR A 42 14.04 14.02 -1.74
N ALA A 43 12.90 13.41 -1.45
CA ALA A 43 12.24 13.52 -0.15
C ALA A 43 13.07 12.89 0.98
N LEU A 44 13.74 11.76 0.74
CA LEU A 44 14.63 11.13 1.71
C LEU A 44 15.83 12.01 2.04
N LYS A 45 16.49 12.58 1.03
CA LYS A 45 17.61 13.49 1.21
C LYS A 45 17.22 14.70 2.06
N GLU A 46 16.08 15.30 1.78
CA GLU A 46 15.59 16.43 2.56
C GLU A 46 15.21 16.02 4.00
N ALA A 47 14.67 14.81 4.21
CA ALA A 47 14.37 14.32 5.54
C ALA A 47 15.65 14.20 6.39
N GLU A 48 16.73 13.72 5.79
CA GLU A 48 18.06 13.62 6.43
C GLU A 48 18.64 15.00 6.74
N GLU A 49 18.65 15.92 5.77
CA GLU A 49 19.15 17.30 5.94
C GLU A 49 18.41 18.05 7.06
N ASN A 50 17.10 17.79 7.21
CA ASN A 50 16.25 18.39 8.23
C ASN A 50 16.18 17.58 9.55
N ASN A 51 16.98 16.51 9.68
CA ASN A 51 17.01 15.64 10.86
C ASN A 51 15.62 15.11 11.26
N ILE A 52 14.77 14.79 10.27
CA ILE A 52 13.45 14.20 10.48
C ILE A 52 13.61 12.73 10.82
N ALA A 53 13.15 12.31 12.00
CA ALA A 53 13.35 10.96 12.50
C ALA A 53 12.10 10.34 13.14
N GLY A 54 12.12 9.01 13.26
CA GLY A 54 11.07 8.20 13.87
C GLY A 54 9.72 8.36 13.17
N LYS A 55 8.64 8.46 13.94
CA LYS A 55 7.26 8.58 13.43
C LYS A 55 7.00 9.81 12.54
N LYS A 56 7.93 10.77 12.48
CA LYS A 56 7.80 11.97 11.63
C LYS A 56 8.22 11.72 10.18
N VAL A 57 8.98 10.66 9.91
CA VAL A 57 9.52 10.36 8.58
C VAL A 57 8.39 10.10 7.57
N THR A 58 7.48 9.18 7.87
CA THR A 58 6.42 8.80 6.90
C THR A 58 5.50 9.97 6.53
N PRO A 59 4.94 10.76 7.48
CA PRO A 59 4.12 11.93 7.12
C PRO A 59 4.90 12.96 6.29
N PHE A 60 6.17 13.19 6.62
CA PHE A 60 7.03 14.12 5.87
C PHE A 60 7.25 13.65 4.43
N LEU A 61 7.65 12.38 4.23
CA LEU A 61 7.91 11.83 2.91
C LEU A 61 6.65 11.86 2.03
N LEU A 62 5.49 11.48 2.57
CA LEU A 62 4.24 11.48 1.80
C LEU A 62 3.84 12.90 1.36
N ASP A 63 3.96 13.89 2.23
CA ASP A 63 3.66 15.28 1.89
C ASP A 63 4.65 15.85 0.86
N LYS A 64 5.94 15.51 1.01
CA LYS A 64 6.98 15.97 0.10
C LYS A 64 6.86 15.34 -1.29
N VAL A 65 6.61 14.04 -1.38
CA VAL A 65 6.40 13.33 -2.65
C VAL A 65 5.14 13.87 -3.36
N LYS A 66 4.06 14.13 -2.62
CA LYS A 66 2.87 14.84 -3.15
C LYS A 66 3.26 16.19 -3.75
N THR A 67 4.07 16.97 -3.04
CA THR A 67 4.49 18.31 -3.51
C THR A 67 5.35 18.22 -4.77
N ILE A 68 6.35 17.34 -4.79
CA ILE A 68 7.26 17.15 -5.95
C ILE A 68 6.49 16.68 -7.19
N THR A 69 5.50 15.80 -7.00
CA THR A 69 4.70 15.23 -8.09
C THR A 69 3.48 16.07 -8.46
N ALA A 70 3.38 17.30 -7.93
CA ALA A 70 2.26 18.22 -8.14
C ALA A 70 0.88 17.59 -7.85
N GLY A 71 0.80 16.73 -6.83
CA GLY A 71 -0.44 16.07 -6.41
C GLY A 71 -0.70 14.69 -7.03
N LYS A 72 -0.03 14.34 -8.13
CA LYS A 72 -0.28 13.07 -8.85
C LYS A 72 -0.06 11.84 -7.97
N SER A 73 0.94 11.85 -7.08
CA SER A 73 1.17 10.72 -6.18
C SER A 73 0.05 10.53 -5.17
N LEU A 74 -0.66 11.59 -4.79
CA LEU A 74 -1.82 11.50 -3.91
C LEU A 74 -3.02 10.92 -4.66
N GLU A 75 -3.24 11.35 -5.90
CA GLU A 75 -4.29 10.79 -6.77
C GLU A 75 -4.09 9.28 -6.98
N SER A 76 -2.89 8.85 -7.36
CA SER A 76 -2.55 7.41 -7.47
C SER A 76 -2.74 6.66 -6.15
N ASN A 77 -2.39 7.27 -5.01
CA ASN A 77 -2.57 6.65 -3.70
C ASN A 77 -4.06 6.43 -3.36
N ILE A 78 -4.93 7.39 -3.70
CA ILE A 78 -6.38 7.28 -3.50
C ILE A 78 -6.94 6.10 -4.31
N GLU A 79 -6.54 5.96 -5.56
CA GLU A 79 -6.99 4.86 -6.43
C GLU A 79 -6.47 3.50 -5.94
N LEU A 80 -5.23 3.45 -5.44
CA LEU A 80 -4.68 2.26 -4.78
C LEU A 80 -5.51 1.87 -3.55
N VAL A 81 -5.93 2.84 -2.72
CA VAL A 81 -6.77 2.58 -1.54
C VAL A 81 -8.13 2.02 -1.94
N TYR A 82 -8.78 2.57 -2.97
CA TYR A 82 -10.04 2.04 -3.48
C TYR A 82 -9.89 0.62 -4.03
N ASN A 83 -8.83 0.36 -4.80
CA ASN A 83 -8.56 -0.98 -5.31
C ASN A 83 -8.31 -1.98 -4.16
N ASN A 84 -7.53 -1.58 -3.15
CA ASN A 84 -7.28 -2.40 -1.95
C ASN A 84 -8.58 -2.70 -1.20
N ALA A 85 -9.45 -1.71 -1.01
CA ALA A 85 -10.73 -1.90 -0.34
C ALA A 85 -11.63 -2.90 -1.09
N LYS A 86 -11.69 -2.81 -2.42
CA LYS A 86 -12.44 -3.73 -3.28
C LYS A 86 -11.95 -5.18 -3.15
N ILE A 87 -10.63 -5.39 -3.27
CA ILE A 87 -10.03 -6.73 -3.16
C ILE A 87 -10.20 -7.29 -1.73
N ALA A 88 -10.02 -6.45 -0.71
CA ALA A 88 -10.22 -6.85 0.69
C ALA A 88 -11.68 -7.30 0.94
N ALA A 89 -12.67 -6.58 0.41
CA ALA A 89 -14.08 -6.96 0.53
C ALA A 89 -14.38 -8.31 -0.13
N GLN A 90 -13.80 -8.58 -1.30
CA GLN A 90 -13.95 -9.86 -1.98
C GLN A 90 -13.31 -11.01 -1.18
N ILE A 91 -12.11 -10.81 -0.63
CA ILE A 91 -11.44 -11.80 0.22
C ILE A 91 -12.29 -12.08 1.47
N ALA A 92 -12.81 -11.03 2.12
CA ALA A 92 -13.63 -11.17 3.33
C ALA A 92 -14.92 -11.97 3.04
N LYS A 93 -15.60 -11.68 1.93
CA LYS A 93 -16.78 -12.44 1.49
C LYS A 93 -16.44 -13.91 1.27
N ASP A 94 -15.40 -14.20 0.49
CA ASP A 94 -15.02 -15.57 0.14
C ASP A 94 -14.59 -16.37 1.38
N LEU A 95 -13.85 -15.73 2.30
CA LEU A 95 -13.47 -16.36 3.57
C LEU A 95 -14.70 -16.65 4.44
N ALA A 96 -15.67 -15.73 4.49
CA ALA A 96 -16.92 -15.95 5.23
C ALA A 96 -17.72 -17.10 4.62
N ASP A 97 -17.74 -17.25 3.30
CA ASP A 97 -18.42 -18.34 2.61
C ASP A 97 -17.73 -19.70 2.85
N ILE A 98 -16.39 -19.74 2.96
CA ILE A 98 -15.61 -20.96 3.31
C ILE A 98 -15.83 -21.39 4.76
N ASN A 99 -16.16 -20.45 5.65
CA ASN A 99 -16.35 -20.70 7.09
C ASN A 99 -17.78 -21.09 7.48
N LYS A 100 -18.74 -21.03 6.53
CA LYS A 100 -20.10 -21.54 6.74
C LYS A 100 -20.13 -23.06 6.73
#